data_AF-A0A8B2NSV1-F1
#
_entry.id   AF-A0A8B2NSV1-F1
#
_cell.length_a   1.000
_cell.length_b   1.000
_cell.length_c   1.000
_cell.angle_alpha   90.00
_cell.angle_beta   90.00
_cell.angle_gamma   90.00
#
_symmetry.space_group_name_H-M   'P 1'
#
loop_
_entity.id
_entity.type
_entity.pdbx_description
1 polymer ?
#
loop_
_entity_poly.entity_id
_entity_poly.type
_entity_poly.pdbx_seq_one_letter_code
_entity_poly.pdbx_strand_id
1 'polypeptide(L)'
;MPEFPEIAEAAASGAVAATYADIKATSGLAMVNLIYRHMATIPGALEWGWATIRDSIRYPRIEGARAGLSVPAFGAPLPAEAYVSVGLREEAVRSALAVVGSYNTANALNLVTLTALLRLIDVAAGEAAAERGPAATRPGASDPIPPIVAMDAMDEPTRHMVLALTRMGDVGPADSGIVPSLYRHLAHWPPYLGLVLAVLVPLDSSGLLKRAREELVEEARRMAEPLVDEALARGVASLPVAARAPLRSALETFTGYTIANMLPIGNTLMALGPPDWRPAAHQG
;
A
#
# COMPACT_ATOMS: atom_id res chain seq x y z
N MET A 1 -5.80 -16.97 14.59
CA MET A 1 -5.73 -17.14 13.12
C MET A 1 -4.26 -17.19 12.75
N PRO A 2 -3.83 -18.06 11.82
CA PRO A 2 -2.47 -18.00 11.30
C PRO A 2 -2.22 -16.63 10.65
N GLU A 3 -1.02 -16.08 10.87
CA GLU A 3 -0.61 -14.82 10.26
C GLU A 3 -0.48 -14.99 8.75
N PHE A 4 -0.86 -13.94 8.00
CA PHE A 4 -0.71 -13.94 6.54
C PHE A 4 0.78 -14.11 6.17
N PRO A 5 1.15 -15.06 5.29
CA PRO A 5 2.56 -15.35 5.00
C PRO A 5 3.30 -14.12 4.46
N GLU A 6 4.40 -13.73 5.11
CA GLU A 6 5.27 -12.66 4.63
C GLU A 6 6.74 -12.90 5.02
N ILE A 7 7.68 -12.38 4.21
CA ILE A 7 9.08 -12.21 4.62
C ILE A 7 9.27 -10.75 5.04
N ALA A 8 9.30 -10.50 6.35
CA ALA A 8 9.53 -9.17 6.92
C ALA A 8 10.85 -8.54 6.43
N GLU A 9 10.91 -7.21 6.32
CA GLU A 9 12.13 -6.51 5.87
C GLU A 9 13.35 -6.87 6.72
N ALA A 10 13.19 -6.98 8.04
CA ALA A 10 14.27 -7.33 8.95
C ALA A 10 14.73 -8.80 8.83
N ALA A 11 13.89 -9.68 8.26
CA ALA A 11 14.20 -11.09 8.04
C ALA A 11 14.69 -11.37 6.61
N ALA A 12 14.57 -10.40 5.70
CA ALA A 12 15.00 -10.55 4.32
C ALA A 12 16.52 -10.72 4.25
N SER A 13 16.97 -11.68 3.43
CA SER A 13 18.39 -11.93 3.17
C SER A 13 18.61 -12.24 1.69
N GLY A 14 19.88 -12.21 1.26
CA GLY A 14 20.27 -12.53 -0.12
C GLY A 14 19.51 -11.73 -1.18
N ALA A 15 18.95 -12.43 -2.16
CA ALA A 15 18.22 -11.83 -3.28
C ALA A 15 16.97 -11.05 -2.85
N VAL A 16 16.24 -11.51 -1.83
CA VAL A 16 15.05 -10.82 -1.33
C VAL A 16 15.42 -9.46 -0.75
N ALA A 17 16.47 -9.40 0.07
CA ALA A 17 16.97 -8.14 0.64
C ALA A 17 17.44 -7.16 -0.44
N ALA A 18 18.11 -7.66 -1.48
CA ALA A 18 18.55 -6.85 -2.62
C ALA A 18 17.35 -6.25 -3.39
N THR A 19 16.32 -7.06 -3.67
CA THR A 19 15.09 -6.57 -4.32
C THR A 19 14.36 -5.56 -3.44
N TYR A 20 14.28 -5.77 -2.13
CA TYR A 20 13.67 -4.80 -1.20
C TYR A 20 14.40 -3.45 -1.19
N ALA A 21 15.74 -3.48 -1.18
CA ALA A 21 16.54 -2.27 -1.28
C ALA A 21 16.30 -1.52 -2.60
N ASP A 22 16.19 -2.27 -3.71
CA ASP A 22 15.91 -1.70 -5.04
C ASP A 22 14.48 -1.15 -5.16
N ILE A 23 13.48 -1.79 -4.54
CA ILE A 23 12.10 -1.27 -4.43
C ILE A 23 12.11 0.11 -3.75
N LYS A 24 12.78 0.22 -2.60
CA LYS A 24 12.86 1.49 -1.85
C LYS A 24 13.62 2.56 -2.63
N ALA A 25 14.75 2.20 -3.23
CA ALA A 25 15.57 3.14 -4.00
C ALA A 25 14.87 3.63 -5.28
N THR A 26 14.16 2.75 -5.99
CA THR A 26 13.48 3.09 -7.25
C THR A 26 12.17 3.84 -7.01
N SER A 27 11.40 3.42 -6.00
CA SER A 27 10.09 4.02 -5.69
C SER A 27 10.17 5.24 -4.78
N GLY A 28 11.32 5.51 -4.16
CA GLY A 28 11.49 6.58 -3.17
C GLY A 28 10.77 6.32 -1.84
N LEU A 29 10.38 5.06 -1.56
CA LEU A 29 9.57 4.68 -0.40
C LEU A 29 10.43 4.30 0.81
N ALA A 30 9.96 4.66 2.01
CA ALA A 30 10.65 4.37 3.27
C ALA A 30 10.54 2.89 3.69
N MET A 31 9.58 2.15 3.13
CA MET A 31 9.24 0.79 3.51
C MET A 31 8.82 -0.04 2.29
N VAL A 32 8.87 -1.36 2.44
CA VAL A 32 8.39 -2.34 1.46
C VAL A 32 6.98 -2.77 1.84
N ASN A 33 5.97 -2.49 1.01
CA ASN A 33 4.58 -2.84 1.29
C ASN A 33 4.35 -4.35 1.41
N LEU A 34 3.32 -4.74 2.19
CA LEU A 34 2.98 -6.13 2.51
C LEU A 34 2.87 -7.04 1.28
N ILE A 35 2.34 -6.56 0.15
CA ILE A 35 2.23 -7.37 -1.07
C ILE A 35 3.59 -7.86 -1.56
N TYR A 36 4.63 -7.01 -1.60
CA TYR A 36 5.97 -7.44 -1.98
C TYR A 36 6.55 -8.42 -0.95
N ARG A 37 6.22 -8.22 0.33
CA ARG A 37 6.65 -9.14 1.40
C ARG A 37 5.99 -10.51 1.32
N HIS A 38 4.75 -10.55 0.85
CA HIS A 38 4.05 -11.78 0.55
C HIS A 38 4.55 -12.44 -0.73
N MET A 39 4.80 -11.67 -1.80
CA MET A 39 5.38 -12.20 -3.04
C MET A 39 6.73 -12.87 -2.80
N ALA A 40 7.51 -12.43 -1.81
CA ALA A 40 8.75 -13.06 -1.40
C ALA A 40 8.57 -14.50 -0.87
N THR A 41 7.36 -14.87 -0.42
CA THR A 41 7.02 -16.24 0.01
C THR A 41 6.66 -17.16 -1.16
N ILE A 42 6.44 -16.61 -2.36
CA ILE A 42 6.04 -17.33 -3.56
C ILE A 42 7.27 -17.42 -4.48
N PRO A 43 7.86 -18.61 -4.69
CA PRO A 43 9.09 -18.75 -5.48
C PRO A 43 9.01 -18.10 -6.86
N GLY A 44 9.90 -17.14 -7.12
CA GLY A 44 10.01 -16.41 -8.39
C GLY A 44 8.99 -15.29 -8.60
N ALA A 45 8.02 -15.10 -7.70
CA ALA A 45 6.99 -14.08 -7.87
C ALA A 45 7.53 -12.66 -7.59
N LEU A 46 8.34 -12.48 -6.54
CA LEU A 46 8.92 -11.18 -6.20
C LEU A 46 9.85 -10.69 -7.31
N GLU A 47 10.75 -11.57 -7.77
CA GLU A 47 11.74 -11.26 -8.81
C GLU A 47 11.06 -10.93 -10.13
N TRP A 48 10.12 -11.78 -10.57
CA TRP A 48 9.37 -11.54 -11.80
C TRP A 48 8.52 -10.27 -11.71
N GLY A 49 7.78 -10.12 -10.61
CA GLY A 49 6.87 -9.01 -10.42
C GLY A 49 7.59 -7.67 -10.41
N TRP A 50 8.66 -7.57 -9.61
CA TRP A 50 9.47 -6.37 -9.56
C TRP A 50 10.14 -6.08 -10.91
N ALA A 51 10.79 -7.06 -11.55
CA ALA A 51 11.44 -6.86 -12.84
C ALA A 51 10.45 -6.36 -13.92
N THR A 52 9.21 -6.82 -13.89
CA THR A 52 8.17 -6.44 -14.86
C THR A 52 7.77 -4.97 -14.75
N ILE A 53 7.63 -4.45 -13.54
CA ILE A 53 7.11 -3.09 -13.30
C ILE A 53 8.20 -2.05 -13.01
N ARG A 54 9.39 -2.47 -12.59
CA ARG A 54 10.50 -1.60 -12.14
C ARG A 54 10.77 -0.45 -13.11
N ASP A 55 10.87 -0.73 -14.40
CA ASP A 55 11.20 0.28 -15.40
C ASP A 55 10.04 1.22 -15.74
N SER A 56 8.82 0.84 -15.40
CA SER A 56 7.63 1.71 -15.46
C SER A 56 7.48 2.56 -14.19
N ILE A 57 8.17 2.19 -13.10
CA ILE A 57 8.27 2.96 -11.86
C ILE A 57 9.41 3.98 -12.02
N ARG A 58 9.18 5.00 -12.87
CA ARG A 58 10.08 6.15 -13.04
C ARG A 58 9.39 7.47 -12.74
N TYR A 59 10.08 8.33 -12.00
CA TYR A 59 9.68 9.70 -11.62
C TYR A 59 9.85 10.61 -12.86
N PRO A 60 8.81 10.82 -13.70
CA PRO A 60 7.58 11.57 -13.37
C PRO A 60 6.24 10.88 -13.73
N ARG A 61 6.25 9.67 -14.34
CA ARG A 61 5.01 8.94 -14.67
C ARG A 61 4.26 8.49 -13.42
N ILE A 62 5.00 8.15 -12.37
CA ILE A 62 4.43 7.83 -11.04
C ILE A 62 3.70 9.03 -10.46
N GLU A 63 4.29 10.23 -10.52
CA GLU A 63 3.65 11.44 -10.02
C GLU A 63 2.38 11.79 -10.81
N GLY A 64 2.41 11.63 -12.14
CA GLY A 64 1.22 11.76 -12.97
C GLY A 64 0.13 10.75 -12.60
N ALA A 65 0.49 9.50 -12.31
CA ALA A 65 -0.47 8.48 -11.87
C ALA A 65 -1.02 8.79 -10.47
N ARG A 66 -0.18 9.25 -9.55
CA ARG A 66 -0.55 9.63 -8.19
C ARG A 66 -1.47 10.84 -8.16
N ALA A 67 -1.16 11.88 -8.95
CA ALA A 67 -2.00 13.07 -9.10
C ALA A 67 -3.28 12.78 -9.90
N GLY A 68 -3.25 11.77 -10.78
CA GLY A 68 -4.38 11.38 -11.62
C GLY A 68 -5.46 10.57 -10.89
N LEU A 69 -5.10 9.84 -9.82
CA LEU A 69 -6.09 9.12 -9.02
C LEU A 69 -6.94 10.11 -8.22
N SER A 70 -8.23 10.20 -8.56
CA SER A 70 -9.22 10.93 -7.77
C SER A 70 -9.62 10.11 -6.55
N VAL A 71 -8.83 10.17 -5.48
CA VAL A 71 -9.08 9.42 -4.25
C VAL A 71 -9.91 10.26 -3.27
N PRO A 72 -11.16 9.88 -2.94
CA PRO A 72 -11.99 10.65 -2.03
C PRO A 72 -11.42 10.65 -0.61
N ALA A 73 -11.68 11.74 0.11
CA ALA A 73 -11.50 11.84 1.55
C ALA A 73 -12.84 12.18 2.19
N PHE A 74 -13.10 11.62 3.37
CA PHE A 74 -14.36 11.83 4.08
C PHE A 74 -14.13 12.60 5.38
N GLY A 75 -15.12 13.39 5.77
CA GLY A 75 -15.08 14.16 7.01
C GLY A 75 -14.31 15.48 6.91
N ALA A 76 -14.21 16.15 8.05
CA ALA A 76 -13.55 17.44 8.21
C ALA A 76 -12.38 17.31 9.20
N PRO A 77 -11.43 18.25 9.21
CA PRO A 77 -10.36 18.27 10.20
C PRO A 77 -10.95 18.24 11.60
N LEU A 78 -10.44 17.35 12.45
CA LEU A 78 -10.74 17.40 13.88
C LEU A 78 -9.96 18.55 14.51
N PRO A 79 -10.57 19.31 15.43
CA PRO A 79 -9.85 20.35 16.16
C PRO A 79 -8.72 19.72 17.00
N ALA A 80 -7.65 20.47 17.25
CA ALA A 80 -6.49 20.01 18.03
C ALA A 80 -6.89 19.47 19.42
N GLU A 81 -7.91 20.09 20.03
CA GLU A 81 -8.49 19.72 21.31
C GLU A 81 -9.05 18.30 21.33
N ALA A 82 -9.54 17.78 20.20
CA ALA A 82 -10.02 16.40 20.13
C ALA A 82 -8.87 15.40 20.38
N TYR A 83 -7.70 15.67 19.80
CA TYR A 83 -6.49 14.86 20.00
C TYR A 83 -5.94 15.02 21.42
N VAL A 84 -5.89 16.25 21.93
CA VAL A 84 -5.43 16.53 23.30
C VAL A 84 -6.33 15.84 24.33
N SER A 85 -7.65 15.81 24.11
CA SER A 85 -8.61 15.19 25.03
C SER A 85 -8.40 13.68 25.23
N VAL A 86 -7.81 13.01 24.23
CA VAL A 86 -7.46 11.58 24.29
C VAL A 86 -5.98 11.34 24.61
N GLY A 87 -5.26 12.38 25.04
CA GLY A 87 -3.86 12.29 25.47
C GLY A 87 -2.85 12.30 24.32
N LEU A 88 -3.24 12.69 23.10
CA LEU A 88 -2.32 12.83 21.97
C LEU A 88 -1.78 14.26 21.88
N ARG A 89 -0.44 14.37 21.89
CA ARG A 89 0.30 15.60 21.57
C ARG A 89 0.45 15.77 20.06
N GLU A 90 0.61 17.01 19.62
CA GLU A 90 0.85 17.39 18.21
C GLU A 90 1.89 16.48 17.54
N GLU A 91 3.06 16.33 18.16
CA GLU A 91 4.17 15.52 17.60
C GLU A 91 3.77 14.06 17.29
N ALA A 92 2.92 13.47 18.14
CA ALA A 92 2.42 12.12 17.92
C ALA A 92 1.46 12.06 16.73
N VAL A 93 0.58 13.06 16.60
CA VAL A 93 -0.36 13.15 15.47
C VAL A 93 0.39 13.44 14.17
N ARG A 94 1.37 14.34 14.18
CA ARG A 94 2.26 14.61 13.03
C ARG A 94 2.96 13.34 12.57
N SER A 95 3.52 12.57 13.50
CA SER A 95 4.17 11.29 13.20
C SER A 95 3.19 10.28 12.60
N ALA A 96 1.98 10.16 13.15
CA ALA A 96 0.94 9.29 12.60
C ALA A 96 0.52 9.72 11.18
N LEU A 97 0.35 11.03 10.94
CA LEU A 97 0.02 11.57 9.63
C LEU A 97 1.17 11.39 8.62
N ALA A 98 2.43 11.50 9.04
CA ALA A 98 3.58 11.20 8.19
C ALA A 98 3.57 9.74 7.74
N VAL A 99 3.30 8.80 8.67
CA VAL A 99 3.11 7.38 8.34
C VAL A 99 1.97 7.20 7.33
N VAL A 100 0.79 7.78 7.59
CA VAL A 100 -0.36 7.72 6.66
C VAL A 100 0.04 8.26 5.28
N GLY A 101 0.72 9.40 5.21
CA GLY A 101 1.19 10.00 3.97
C GLY A 101 2.13 9.08 3.19
N SER A 102 3.08 8.42 3.86
CA SER A 102 3.95 7.41 3.24
C SER A 102 3.15 6.25 2.66
N TYR A 103 2.13 5.76 3.37
CA TYR A 103 1.23 4.72 2.87
C TYR A 103 0.40 5.18 1.69
N ASN A 104 -0.15 6.40 1.69
CA ASN A 104 -0.93 6.91 0.57
C ASN A 104 -0.07 6.98 -0.70
N THR A 105 1.15 7.50 -0.59
CA THR A 105 2.11 7.54 -1.70
C THR A 105 2.41 6.15 -2.22
N ALA A 106 2.77 5.22 -1.32
CA ALA A 106 3.10 3.85 -1.70
C ALA A 106 1.92 3.09 -2.30
N ASN A 107 0.73 3.21 -1.69
CA ASN A 107 -0.47 2.50 -2.11
C ASN A 107 -1.01 3.03 -3.44
N ALA A 108 -0.92 4.33 -3.72
CA ALA A 108 -1.32 4.90 -5.00
C ALA A 108 -0.47 4.33 -6.14
N LEU A 109 0.85 4.32 -5.96
CA LEU A 109 1.77 3.69 -6.90
C LEU A 109 1.46 2.20 -7.08
N ASN A 110 1.38 1.46 -5.97
CA ASN A 110 1.19 0.01 -5.99
C ASN A 110 -0.16 -0.37 -6.59
N LEU A 111 -1.23 0.41 -6.37
CA LEU A 111 -2.54 0.07 -6.91
C LEU A 111 -2.49 0.02 -8.44
N VAL A 112 -1.90 1.03 -9.09
CA VAL A 112 -1.82 1.09 -10.56
C VAL A 112 -0.86 0.04 -11.10
N THR A 113 0.35 -0.07 -10.54
CA THR A 113 1.39 -0.97 -11.07
C THR A 113 1.05 -2.44 -10.86
N LEU A 114 0.44 -2.80 -9.72
CA LEU A 114 0.04 -4.18 -9.45
C LEU A 114 -1.24 -4.56 -10.21
N THR A 115 -2.11 -3.59 -10.52
CA THR A 115 -3.23 -3.81 -11.45
C THR A 115 -2.72 -4.11 -12.86
N ALA A 116 -1.68 -3.41 -13.32
CA ALA A 116 -1.01 -3.75 -14.57
C ALA A 116 -0.37 -5.15 -14.49
N LEU A 117 0.35 -5.45 -13.40
CA LEU A 117 1.00 -6.74 -13.20
C LEU A 117 0.02 -7.92 -13.24
N LEU A 118 -1.17 -7.76 -12.66
CA LEU A 118 -2.23 -8.77 -12.68
C LEU A 118 -2.64 -9.13 -14.12
N ARG A 119 -2.75 -8.14 -15.00
CA ARG A 119 -3.07 -8.36 -16.42
C ARG A 119 -1.93 -9.04 -17.18
N LEU A 120 -0.70 -8.86 -16.73
CA LEU A 120 0.49 -9.40 -17.38
C LEU A 120 0.75 -10.88 -17.04
N ILE A 121 0.07 -11.46 -16.05
CA ILE A 121 0.24 -12.88 -15.68
C ILE A 121 -0.11 -13.82 -16.84
N ASP A 122 -1.17 -13.53 -17.60
CA ASP A 122 -1.63 -14.44 -18.67
C ASP A 122 -0.75 -14.42 -19.92
N VAL A 123 -0.05 -13.30 -20.15
CA VAL A 123 0.88 -13.12 -21.28
C VAL A 123 2.31 -13.51 -20.92
N ALA A 124 2.60 -13.81 -19.64
CA ALA A 124 3.89 -14.25 -19.13
C ALA A 124 4.23 -15.72 -19.49
N ALA A 125 3.94 -16.10 -20.73
CA ALA A 125 4.25 -17.38 -21.35
C ALA A 125 5.26 -17.25 -22.51
N GLY A 126 5.72 -16.03 -22.83
CA GLY A 126 6.66 -15.74 -23.91
C GLY A 126 8.14 -15.89 -23.55
N GLU A 127 9.00 -15.78 -24.57
CA GLU A 127 10.47 -15.81 -24.45
C GLU A 127 11.02 -14.60 -23.67
N ALA A 128 12.29 -14.70 -23.25
CA ALA A 128 12.96 -13.77 -22.36
C ALA A 128 12.79 -12.30 -22.75
N ALA A 129 12.46 -11.47 -21.77
CA ALA A 129 12.36 -10.02 -21.93
C ALA A 129 13.70 -9.40 -22.39
N ALA A 130 13.62 -8.33 -23.17
CA ALA A 130 14.79 -7.58 -23.63
C ALA A 130 15.60 -6.99 -22.47
N GLU A 131 16.88 -6.67 -22.72
CA GLU A 131 17.80 -6.13 -21.73
C GLU A 131 17.25 -4.87 -21.03
N ARG A 132 17.51 -4.80 -19.72
CA ARG A 132 17.04 -3.74 -18.82
C ARG A 132 17.59 -2.38 -19.23
N GLY A 133 16.73 -1.36 -19.23
CA GLY A 133 17.16 0.02 -19.40
C GLY A 133 17.96 0.53 -18.19
N PRO A 134 18.80 1.57 -18.35
CA PRO A 134 19.58 2.14 -17.24
C PRO A 134 18.66 2.59 -16.10
N ALA A 135 19.09 2.45 -14.84
CA ALA A 135 18.28 2.76 -13.65
C ALA A 135 17.72 4.20 -13.67
N ALA A 136 16.54 4.38 -13.09
CA ALA A 136 15.91 5.69 -12.99
C ALA A 136 16.75 6.65 -12.14
N THR A 137 16.60 7.96 -12.39
CA THR A 137 17.09 9.01 -11.50
C THR A 137 16.49 8.82 -10.11
N ARG A 138 17.36 8.76 -9.10
CA ARG A 138 16.99 8.53 -7.70
C ARG A 138 16.03 9.64 -7.22
N PRO A 139 14.82 9.30 -6.75
CA PRO A 139 14.11 10.18 -5.85
C PRO A 139 14.98 10.48 -4.62
N GLY A 140 14.79 11.63 -3.98
CA GLY A 140 15.35 11.87 -2.65
C GLY A 140 14.89 10.77 -1.69
N ALA A 141 15.73 10.40 -0.73
CA ALA A 141 15.33 9.45 0.31
C ALA A 141 14.13 10.02 1.08
N SER A 142 13.08 9.22 1.27
CA SER A 142 11.99 9.57 2.18
C SER A 142 12.45 9.48 3.62
N ASP A 143 11.84 10.31 4.47
CA ASP A 143 12.09 10.26 5.90
C ASP A 143 11.72 8.88 6.47
N PRO A 144 12.51 8.36 7.42
CA PRO A 144 12.23 7.06 8.02
C PRO A 144 10.95 7.13 8.86
N ILE A 145 10.13 6.08 8.77
CA ILE A 145 8.97 5.87 9.64
C ILE A 145 9.30 4.87 10.76
N PRO A 146 8.59 4.89 11.90
CA PRO A 146 8.75 3.88 12.95
C PRO A 146 8.57 2.45 12.41
N PRO A 147 9.16 1.42 13.04
CA PRO A 147 8.99 0.03 12.61
C PRO A 147 7.53 -0.46 12.81
N ILE A 148 7.11 -1.47 12.06
CA ILE A 148 5.78 -2.10 12.22
C ILE A 148 5.68 -2.77 13.59
N VAL A 149 4.61 -2.52 14.35
CA VAL A 149 4.32 -3.26 15.58
C VAL A 149 3.82 -4.67 15.23
N ALA A 150 4.42 -5.69 15.85
CA ALA A 150 3.97 -7.08 15.73
C ALA A 150 2.64 -7.29 16.47
N MET A 151 1.77 -8.17 15.97
CA MET A 151 0.43 -8.37 16.53
C MET A 151 0.45 -8.92 17.96
N ASP A 152 1.46 -9.71 18.31
CA ASP A 152 1.69 -10.29 19.64
C ASP A 152 2.31 -9.29 20.64
N ALA A 153 2.97 -8.25 20.14
CA ALA A 153 3.51 -7.15 20.94
C ALA A 153 2.45 -6.10 21.32
N MET A 154 1.24 -6.16 20.74
CA MET A 154 0.14 -5.27 21.07
C MET A 154 -0.59 -5.74 22.33
N ASP A 155 -0.96 -4.79 23.19
CA ASP A 155 -1.96 -5.07 24.22
C ASP A 155 -3.31 -5.48 23.59
N GLU A 156 -4.14 -6.15 24.39
CA GLU A 156 -5.41 -6.70 23.90
C GLU A 156 -6.35 -5.65 23.31
N PRO A 157 -6.58 -4.47 23.93
CA PRO A 157 -7.40 -3.41 23.35
C PRO A 157 -6.88 -2.91 21.99
N THR A 158 -5.57 -2.66 21.87
CA THR A 158 -4.95 -2.19 20.63
C THR A 158 -5.09 -3.23 19.53
N ARG A 159 -4.83 -4.50 19.85
CA ARG A 159 -5.00 -5.62 18.91
C ARG A 159 -6.45 -5.72 18.43
N HIS A 160 -7.43 -5.57 19.32
CA HIS A 160 -8.84 -5.56 18.94
C HIS A 160 -9.21 -4.39 18.02
N MET A 161 -8.66 -3.20 18.26
CA MET A 161 -8.87 -2.04 17.39
C MET A 161 -8.29 -2.27 15.99
N VAL A 162 -7.06 -2.79 15.89
CA VAL A 162 -6.42 -3.13 14.60
C VAL A 162 -7.24 -4.17 13.83
N LEU A 163 -7.71 -5.22 14.50
CA LEU A 163 -8.55 -6.25 13.88
C LEU A 163 -9.91 -5.71 13.47
N ALA A 164 -10.49 -4.76 14.22
CA ALA A 164 -11.73 -4.09 13.85
C ALA A 164 -11.59 -3.25 12.58
N LEU A 165 -10.51 -2.46 12.49
CA LEU A 165 -10.21 -1.66 11.30
C LEU A 165 -9.96 -2.53 10.07
N THR A 166 -9.32 -3.68 10.26
CA THR A 166 -9.06 -4.66 9.19
C THR A 166 -10.33 -5.18 8.53
N ARG A 167 -11.51 -5.05 9.18
CA ARG A 167 -12.81 -5.51 8.67
C ARG A 167 -13.58 -4.47 7.84
N MET A 168 -13.06 -3.25 7.70
CA MET A 168 -13.75 -2.14 7.02
C MET A 168 -13.48 -2.07 5.52
N GLY A 169 -14.43 -1.51 4.77
CA GLY A 169 -14.33 -1.25 3.33
C GLY A 169 -14.69 -2.46 2.45
N ASP A 170 -15.34 -3.47 3.01
CA ASP A 170 -15.60 -4.77 2.36
C ASP A 170 -14.27 -5.47 1.96
N VAL A 171 -13.94 -6.52 2.69
CA VAL A 171 -12.55 -6.98 2.86
C VAL A 171 -12.14 -8.13 1.96
N GLY A 172 -12.91 -8.33 0.88
CA GLY A 172 -12.64 -9.38 -0.08
C GLY A 172 -12.91 -10.76 0.47
N PRO A 173 -12.19 -11.80 0.01
CA PRO A 173 -12.40 -13.17 0.43
C PRO A 173 -12.36 -13.29 1.96
N ALA A 174 -13.38 -13.94 2.52
CA ALA A 174 -13.36 -14.35 3.91
C ALA A 174 -12.06 -15.13 4.20
N ASP A 175 -11.44 -14.88 5.34
CA ASP A 175 -10.23 -15.57 5.80
C ASP A 175 -8.93 -15.28 5.03
N SER A 176 -8.82 -14.15 4.31
CA SER A 176 -7.55 -13.73 3.69
C SER A 176 -6.38 -13.62 4.69
N GLY A 177 -6.67 -13.43 5.98
CA GLY A 177 -5.68 -13.30 7.05
C GLY A 177 -4.87 -12.01 7.00
N ILE A 178 -5.12 -11.15 6.00
CA ILE A 178 -4.37 -9.91 5.77
C ILE A 178 -4.73 -8.89 6.84
N VAL A 179 -3.71 -8.42 7.56
CA VAL A 179 -3.79 -7.24 8.43
C VAL A 179 -2.99 -6.11 7.79
N PRO A 180 -3.62 -5.03 7.29
CA PRO A 180 -2.92 -3.92 6.67
C PRO A 180 -1.83 -3.34 7.57
N SER A 181 -0.62 -3.18 7.01
CA SER A 181 0.54 -2.71 7.78
C SER A 181 0.39 -1.26 8.29
N LEU A 182 -0.51 -0.47 7.68
CA LEU A 182 -0.84 0.87 8.17
C LEU A 182 -1.42 0.80 9.60
N TYR A 183 -2.41 -0.07 9.84
CA TYR A 183 -3.02 -0.21 11.17
C TYR A 183 -2.03 -0.72 12.22
N ARG A 184 -1.13 -1.62 11.82
CA ARG A 184 -0.03 -2.09 12.68
C ARG A 184 0.98 -0.99 13.02
N HIS A 185 1.27 -0.05 12.12
CA HIS A 185 2.07 1.12 12.47
C HIS A 185 1.33 2.09 13.39
N LEU A 186 0.04 2.33 13.12
CA LEU A 186 -0.76 3.23 13.95
C LEU A 186 -0.98 2.69 15.37
N ALA A 187 -0.67 1.42 15.63
CA ALA A 187 -0.63 0.83 16.97
C ALA A 187 0.43 1.44 17.89
N HIS A 188 1.41 2.21 17.37
CA HIS A 188 2.27 3.07 18.20
C HIS A 188 1.49 4.15 18.95
N TRP A 189 0.29 4.49 18.46
CA TRP A 189 -0.58 5.51 19.06
C TRP A 189 -2.00 4.95 19.27
N PRO A 190 -2.23 4.06 20.26
CA PRO A 190 -3.54 3.45 20.48
C PRO A 190 -4.72 4.44 20.61
N PRO A 191 -4.60 5.62 21.27
CA PRO A 191 -5.67 6.60 21.27
C PRO A 191 -6.04 7.12 19.87
N TYR A 192 -5.05 7.18 18.95
CA TYR A 192 -5.29 7.57 17.57
C TYR A 192 -6.12 6.51 16.84
N LEU A 193 -5.84 5.21 17.04
CA LEU A 193 -6.68 4.12 16.52
C LEU A 193 -8.13 4.23 16.99
N GLY A 194 -8.36 4.64 18.25
CA GLY A 194 -9.69 4.89 18.79
C GLY A 194 -10.43 6.01 18.03
N LEU A 195 -9.75 7.14 17.76
CA LEU A 195 -10.31 8.22 16.94
C LEU A 195 -10.59 7.76 15.50
N VAL A 196 -9.67 7.00 14.90
CA VAL A 196 -9.83 6.45 13.56
C VAL A 196 -11.07 5.55 13.48
N LEU A 197 -11.26 4.65 14.45
CA LEU A 197 -12.45 3.81 14.53
C LEU A 197 -13.74 4.63 14.61
N ALA A 198 -13.76 5.65 15.47
CA ALA A 198 -14.94 6.51 15.66
C ALA A 198 -15.37 7.20 14.35
N VAL A 199 -14.42 7.54 13.47
CA VAL A 199 -14.70 8.13 12.16
C VAL A 199 -15.05 7.08 11.11
N LEU A 200 -14.31 5.97 11.04
CA LEU A 200 -14.47 5.01 9.95
C LEU A 200 -15.71 4.12 10.11
N VAL A 201 -16.16 3.81 11.35
CA VAL A 201 -17.35 2.96 11.58
C VAL A 201 -18.62 3.49 10.88
N PRO A 202 -18.99 4.78 11.01
CA PRO A 202 -20.14 5.33 10.27
C PRO A 202 -19.96 5.33 8.74
N LEU A 203 -18.74 5.57 8.26
CA LEU A 203 -18.44 5.58 6.82
C LEU A 203 -18.55 4.17 6.21
N ASP A 204 -18.09 3.16 6.95
CA ASP A 204 -18.22 1.76 6.58
C ASP A 204 -19.71 1.34 6.59
N SER A 205 -20.43 1.67 7.66
CA SER A 205 -21.85 1.33 7.84
C SER A 205 -22.76 1.95 6.77
N SER A 206 -22.39 3.13 6.25
CA SER A 206 -23.11 3.80 5.14
C SER A 206 -22.72 3.30 3.75
N GLY A 207 -21.76 2.37 3.67
CA GLY A 207 -21.21 1.83 2.42
C GLY A 207 -20.36 2.83 1.63
N LEU A 208 -19.99 3.97 2.20
CA LEU A 208 -19.15 4.96 1.53
C LEU A 208 -17.77 4.41 1.20
N LEU A 209 -17.15 3.69 2.14
CA LEU A 209 -15.83 3.09 1.92
C LEU A 209 -15.87 2.06 0.79
N LYS A 210 -16.91 1.22 0.74
CA LYS A 210 -17.11 0.22 -0.32
C LYS A 210 -17.24 0.89 -1.69
N ARG A 211 -18.08 1.93 -1.82
CA ARG A 211 -18.26 2.66 -3.09
C ARG A 211 -16.96 3.31 -3.56
N ALA A 212 -16.25 3.98 -2.65
CA ALA A 212 -14.96 4.61 -2.96
C ALA A 212 -13.92 3.59 -3.45
N ARG A 213 -13.88 2.40 -2.84
CA ARG A 213 -13.02 1.30 -3.29
C ARG A 213 -13.39 0.86 -4.71
N GLU A 214 -14.66 0.61 -4.98
CA GLU A 214 -15.13 0.14 -6.30
C GLU A 214 -14.79 1.16 -7.40
N GLU A 215 -15.06 2.44 -7.16
CA GLU A 215 -14.69 3.53 -8.08
C GLU A 215 -13.17 3.57 -8.31
N LEU A 216 -12.38 3.42 -7.25
CA LEU A 216 -10.93 3.46 -7.33
C LEU A 216 -10.33 2.24 -8.05
N VAL A 217 -10.96 1.06 -7.94
CA VAL A 217 -10.57 -0.14 -8.69
C VAL A 217 -10.77 0.07 -10.19
N GLU A 218 -11.90 0.63 -10.61
CA GLU A 218 -12.13 0.92 -12.03
C GLU A 218 -11.15 1.99 -12.54
N GLU A 219 -10.90 3.03 -11.76
CA GLU A 219 -9.91 4.05 -12.09
C GLU A 219 -8.52 3.45 -12.29
N ALA A 220 -8.07 2.62 -11.34
CA ALA A 220 -6.77 1.96 -11.41
C ALA A 220 -6.64 1.05 -12.63
N ARG A 221 -7.70 0.37 -13.05
CA ARG A 221 -7.69 -0.46 -14.27
C ARG A 221 -7.45 0.39 -15.52
N ARG A 222 -8.11 1.53 -15.65
CA ARG A 222 -7.87 2.45 -16.77
C ARG A 222 -6.45 2.99 -16.75
N MET A 223 -5.96 3.39 -15.57
CA MET A 223 -4.61 3.95 -15.43
C MET A 223 -3.51 2.91 -15.63
N ALA A 224 -3.81 1.62 -15.46
CA ALA A 224 -2.88 0.53 -15.70
C ALA A 224 -2.70 0.21 -17.20
N GLU A 225 -3.63 0.60 -18.08
CA GLU A 225 -3.57 0.27 -19.52
C GLU A 225 -2.26 0.69 -20.20
N PRO A 226 -1.79 1.95 -20.07
CA PRO A 226 -0.54 2.35 -20.71
C PRO A 226 0.68 1.60 -20.19
N LEU A 227 0.66 1.16 -18.93
CA LEU A 227 1.74 0.37 -18.34
C LEU A 227 1.77 -1.06 -18.88
N VAL A 228 0.60 -1.64 -19.13
CA VAL A 228 0.47 -2.95 -19.77
C VAL A 228 1.00 -2.89 -21.19
N ASP A 229 0.58 -1.90 -21.98
CA ASP A 229 1.03 -1.73 -23.37
C ASP A 229 2.55 -1.54 -23.44
N GLU A 230 3.12 -0.75 -22.54
CA GLU A 230 4.56 -0.53 -22.43
C GLU A 230 5.32 -1.82 -22.08
N ALA A 231 4.81 -2.59 -21.11
CA ALA A 231 5.41 -3.87 -20.72
C ALA A 231 5.34 -4.90 -21.85
N LEU A 232 4.22 -4.98 -22.57
CA LEU A 232 4.07 -5.83 -23.74
C LEU A 232 5.04 -5.46 -24.86
N ALA A 233 5.23 -4.15 -25.12
CA ALA A 233 6.17 -3.67 -26.13
C ALA A 233 7.64 -4.00 -25.80
N ARG A 234 8.00 -4.07 -24.51
CA ARG A 234 9.35 -4.50 -24.06
C ARG A 234 9.54 -6.01 -24.01
N GLY A 235 8.46 -6.77 -24.09
CA GLY A 235 8.45 -8.20 -23.80
C GLY A 235 8.34 -8.49 -22.30
N VAL A 236 7.49 -9.46 -21.97
CA VAL A 236 7.23 -9.88 -20.58
C VAL A 236 7.91 -11.23 -20.37
N ALA A 237 8.81 -11.29 -19.38
CA ALA A 237 9.50 -12.53 -19.04
C ALA A 237 8.52 -13.62 -18.59
N SER A 238 8.91 -14.89 -18.77
CA SER A 238 8.11 -16.02 -18.30
C SER A 238 7.95 -16.02 -16.78
N LEU A 239 6.72 -16.18 -16.29
CA LEU A 239 6.43 -16.40 -14.87
C LEU A 239 6.41 -17.91 -14.58
N PRO A 240 7.11 -18.41 -13.53
CA PRO A 240 7.06 -19.81 -13.16
C PRO A 240 5.62 -20.31 -12.98
N VAL A 241 5.30 -21.45 -13.57
CA VAL A 241 3.92 -21.99 -13.59
C VAL A 241 3.36 -22.13 -12.16
N ALA A 242 4.18 -22.59 -11.21
CA ALA A 242 3.80 -22.74 -9.82
C ALA A 242 3.47 -21.41 -9.12
N ALA A 243 4.00 -20.28 -9.61
CA ALA A 243 3.77 -18.95 -9.06
C ALA A 243 2.51 -18.27 -9.62
N ARG A 244 1.98 -18.70 -10.78
CA ARG A 244 0.88 -18.02 -11.49
C ARG A 244 -0.38 -17.89 -10.66
N ALA A 245 -0.92 -19.01 -10.18
CA ALA A 245 -2.14 -19.04 -9.38
C ALA A 245 -2.02 -18.29 -8.03
N PRO A 246 -0.99 -18.54 -7.19
CA PRO A 246 -0.86 -17.83 -5.92
C PRO A 246 -0.60 -16.33 -6.12
N LEU A 247 0.22 -15.94 -7.11
CA LEU A 247 0.44 -14.53 -7.40
C LEU A 247 -0.85 -13.85 -7.89
N ARG A 248 -1.61 -14.48 -8.79
CA ARG A 248 -2.90 -13.96 -9.26
C ARG A 248 -3.84 -13.70 -8.09
N SER A 249 -4.04 -14.69 -7.22
CA SER A 249 -4.92 -14.57 -6.05
C SER A 249 -4.47 -13.45 -5.10
N ALA A 250 -3.16 -13.33 -4.87
CA ALA A 250 -2.61 -12.23 -4.08
C ALA A 250 -2.87 -10.87 -4.74
N LEU A 251 -2.56 -10.71 -6.03
CA LEU A 251 -2.76 -9.44 -6.73
C LEU A 251 -4.24 -9.05 -6.77
N GLU A 252 -5.15 -9.98 -7.08
CA GLU A 252 -6.61 -9.74 -7.06
C GLU A 252 -7.09 -9.27 -5.68
N THR A 253 -6.59 -9.90 -4.62
CA THR A 253 -6.94 -9.50 -3.24
C THR A 253 -6.41 -8.11 -2.91
N PHE A 254 -5.15 -7.83 -3.23
CA PHE A 254 -4.53 -6.56 -2.88
C PHE A 254 -5.04 -5.39 -3.72
N THR A 255 -5.21 -5.56 -5.03
CA THR A 255 -5.67 -4.48 -5.92
C THR A 255 -7.18 -4.30 -5.84
N GLY A 256 -7.96 -5.37 -5.67
CA GLY A 256 -9.41 -5.30 -5.56
C GLY A 256 -9.91 -4.87 -4.19
N TYR A 257 -9.16 -5.16 -3.12
CA TYR A 257 -9.63 -4.97 -1.74
C TYR A 257 -8.62 -4.23 -0.87
N THR A 258 -7.47 -4.82 -0.56
CA THR A 258 -6.59 -4.28 0.50
C THR A 258 -6.08 -2.87 0.19
N ILE A 259 -5.36 -2.68 -0.92
CA ILE A 259 -4.78 -1.38 -1.29
C ILE A 259 -5.87 -0.40 -1.68
N ALA A 260 -6.87 -0.85 -2.44
CA ALA A 260 -8.01 -0.04 -2.85
C ALA A 260 -8.83 0.49 -1.66
N ASN A 261 -8.94 -0.25 -0.56
CA ASN A 261 -9.55 0.23 0.69
C ASN A 261 -8.64 1.22 1.44
N MET A 262 -7.33 0.94 1.48
CA MET A 262 -6.40 1.77 2.25
C MET A 262 -6.26 3.19 1.70
N LEU A 263 -6.50 3.42 0.41
CA LEU A 263 -6.35 4.75 -0.19
C LEU A 263 -7.44 5.75 0.27
N PRO A 264 -8.75 5.48 0.10
CA PRO A 264 -9.80 6.36 0.65
C PRO A 264 -9.72 6.50 2.16
N ILE A 265 -9.37 5.42 2.87
CA ILE A 265 -9.18 5.45 4.32
C ILE A 265 -8.01 6.36 4.67
N GLY A 266 -6.83 6.15 4.09
CA GLY A 266 -5.67 6.97 4.37
C GLY A 266 -5.87 8.43 4.00
N ASN A 267 -6.56 8.74 2.89
CA ASN A 267 -6.92 10.11 2.54
C ASN A 267 -7.90 10.73 3.54
N THR A 268 -8.85 9.95 4.04
CA THR A 268 -9.72 10.36 5.15
C THR A 268 -8.90 10.68 6.39
N LEU A 269 -7.94 9.82 6.77
CA LEU A 269 -7.07 10.08 7.94
C LEU A 269 -6.23 11.35 7.79
N MET A 270 -5.71 11.62 6.58
CA MET A 270 -5.03 12.88 6.28
C MET A 270 -5.97 14.08 6.43
N ALA A 271 -7.22 13.95 5.99
CA ALA A 271 -8.23 15.00 6.10
C ALA A 271 -8.71 15.27 7.53
N LEU A 272 -8.57 14.30 8.44
CA LEU A 272 -8.88 14.46 9.87
C LEU A 272 -7.79 15.25 10.62
N GLY A 273 -6.54 15.21 10.16
CA GLY A 273 -5.44 15.94 10.79
C GLY A 273 -5.66 17.45 10.74
N PRO A 274 -5.34 18.22 11.80
CA PRO A 274 -5.33 19.68 11.74
C PRO A 274 -4.46 20.17 10.58
N PRO A 275 -4.87 21.18 9.78
CA PRO A 275 -4.15 21.58 8.58
C PRO A 275 -2.68 21.94 8.80
N ASP A 276 -2.37 22.57 9.92
CA ASP A 276 -1.03 22.95 10.39
C ASP A 276 -0.19 21.77 10.92
N TRP A 277 -0.82 20.62 11.16
CA TRP A 277 -0.15 19.39 11.60
C TRP A 277 0.09 18.39 10.47
N ARG A 278 -0.45 18.66 9.28
CA ARG A 278 -0.22 17.78 8.13
C ARG A 278 1.23 17.92 7.65
N PRO A 279 1.84 16.83 7.16
CA PRO A 279 3.07 16.93 6.38
C PRO A 279 2.88 17.96 5.26
N ALA A 280 3.92 18.75 4.98
CA ALA A 280 3.91 19.60 3.80
C ALA A 280 3.58 18.72 2.59
N ALA A 281 2.62 19.14 1.76
CA ALA A 281 2.38 18.46 0.51
C ALA A 281 3.71 18.43 -0.25
N HIS A 282 4.23 17.24 -0.53
CA HIS A 282 5.40 17.10 -1.39
C HIS A 282 5.03 17.75 -2.73
N GLN A 283 5.51 18.98 -2.94
CA GLN A 283 5.58 19.61 -4.26
C GLN A 283 6.68 18.84 -5.00
N GLY A 284 6.26 17.74 -5.63
CA GLY A 284 7.07 16.93 -6.53
C GLY A 284 6.82 17.34 -7.96
#